data_AF-A0A9Q0N9P2-F1
#
_entry.id   AF-A0A9Q0N9P2-F1
#
_cell.length_a   1.000
_cell.length_b   1.000
_cell.length_c   1.000
_cell.angle_alpha   90.00
_cell.angle_beta   90.00
_cell.angle_gamma   90.00
#
_symmetry.space_group_name_H-M   'P 1'
#
loop_
_entity.id
_entity.type
_entity.pdbx_description
1 polymer ?
#
loop_
_entity_poly.entity_id
_entity_poly.type
_entity_poly.pdbx_seq_one_letter_code
_entity_poly.pdbx_strand_id
1 'polypeptide(L)'
;MKNVGANRITSTVQEVNVIIPPDGGYAWVILVAALFSNIVVDGIAFSFGTSLLPSLSQELNLPASKLAVINSVQLGTYYLFGPIACAIINHYGFRAVGVCGCVIAFSGIFVASHIASFPAILAL
;
A
#
# COMPACT_ATOMS: atom_id res chain seq x y z
N MET A 1 -46.56 -20.39 -4.65
CA MET A 1 -46.12 -19.12 -5.24
C MET A 1 -44.65 -18.91 -4.93
N LYS A 2 -43.87 -18.58 -5.97
CA LYS A 2 -42.40 -18.56 -6.06
C LYS A 2 -41.69 -17.87 -4.87
N ASN A 3 -40.87 -18.63 -4.13
CA ASN A 3 -39.76 -18.12 -3.29
C ASN A 3 -38.58 -17.63 -4.16
N VAL A 4 -38.86 -16.80 -5.17
CA VAL A 4 -37.85 -16.29 -6.12
C VAL A 4 -37.14 -15.04 -5.58
N GLY A 5 -37.66 -14.41 -4.53
CA GLY A 5 -37.02 -13.26 -3.86
C GLY A 5 -35.84 -13.62 -2.95
N ALA A 6 -35.89 -14.77 -2.27
CA ALA A 6 -34.88 -15.16 -1.28
C ALA A 6 -33.54 -15.62 -1.93
N ASN A 7 -33.59 -16.18 -3.14
CA ASN A 7 -32.39 -16.71 -3.79
C ASN A 7 -31.53 -15.62 -4.47
N ARG A 8 -32.10 -14.43 -4.70
CA ARG A 8 -31.37 -13.29 -5.27
C ARG A 8 -30.51 -12.56 -4.25
N ILE A 9 -30.88 -12.58 -2.98
CA ILE A 9 -30.08 -11.94 -1.91
C ILE A 9 -28.91 -12.85 -1.51
N THR A 10 -29.12 -14.16 -1.60
CA THR A 10 -28.10 -15.17 -1.25
C THR A 10 -26.99 -15.31 -2.31
N SER A 11 -27.16 -14.75 -3.51
CA SER A 11 -26.14 -14.77 -4.58
C SER A 11 -25.27 -13.50 -4.65
N THR A 12 -25.64 -12.43 -3.94
CA THR A 12 -24.86 -11.17 -3.87
C THR A 12 -24.13 -10.98 -2.55
N VAL A 13 -24.51 -11.71 -1.51
CA VAL A 13 -23.70 -11.82 -0.29
C VAL A 13 -22.70 -12.94 -0.54
N GLN A 14 -21.46 -12.59 -0.91
CA GLN A 14 -20.33 -13.51 -0.76
C GLN A 14 -20.49 -14.17 0.60
N GLU A 15 -20.49 -15.51 0.63
CA GLU A 15 -20.41 -16.29 1.84
C GLU A 15 -19.27 -15.70 2.67
N VAL A 16 -19.62 -14.88 3.68
CA VAL A 16 -18.67 -14.44 4.69
C VAL A 16 -18.39 -15.73 5.44
N ASN A 17 -17.39 -16.46 4.94
CA ASN A 17 -16.82 -17.57 5.63
C ASN A 17 -16.30 -16.99 6.94
N VAL A 18 -17.12 -17.08 7.98
CA VAL A 18 -16.71 -16.83 9.34
C VAL A 18 -15.77 -17.98 9.64
N ILE A 19 -14.50 -17.79 9.27
CA ILE A 19 -13.41 -18.63 9.72
C ILE A 19 -13.46 -18.45 11.24
N ILE A 20 -14.06 -19.42 11.93
CA ILE A 20 -13.93 -19.54 13.38
C ILE A 20 -12.42 -19.51 13.58
N PRO A 21 -11.84 -18.46 14.18
CA PRO A 21 -10.40 -18.33 14.24
C PRO A 21 -9.89 -19.55 14.99
N PRO A 22 -9.09 -20.43 14.36
CA PRO A 22 -8.55 -21.59 15.07
C PRO A 22 -7.65 -21.16 16.24
N ASP A 23 -7.22 -19.88 16.27
CA ASP A 23 -6.38 -19.29 17.30
C ASP A 23 -7.05 -18.05 17.92
N GLY A 24 -7.95 -18.26 18.90
CA GLY A 24 -8.77 -17.23 19.57
C GLY A 24 -8.02 -16.14 20.35
N GLY A 25 -6.71 -15.98 20.15
CA GLY A 25 -5.86 -14.99 20.81
C GLY A 25 -4.77 -14.38 19.93
N TYR A 26 -4.65 -14.71 18.63
CA TYR A 26 -3.56 -14.18 17.79
C TYR A 26 -3.84 -12.77 17.21
N ALA A 27 -5.06 -12.27 17.40
CA ALA A 27 -5.50 -10.97 16.88
C ALA A 27 -4.65 -9.80 17.37
N TRP A 28 -4.11 -9.86 18.61
CA TRP A 28 -3.25 -8.79 19.13
C TRP A 28 -1.92 -8.70 18.37
N VAL A 29 -1.33 -9.84 17.98
CA VAL A 29 -0.10 -9.88 17.18
C VAL A 29 -0.33 -9.24 15.82
N ILE A 30 -1.47 -9.58 15.21
CA ILE A 30 -1.86 -9.06 13.88
C ILE A 30 -2.14 -7.55 13.96
N LEU A 31 -2.75 -7.06 15.05
CA LEU A 31 -2.94 -5.63 15.30
C LEU A 31 -1.61 -4.90 15.43
N VAL A 32 -0.68 -5.43 16.22
CA VAL A 32 0.66 -4.83 16.38
C VAL A 32 1.40 -4.83 15.05
N ALA A 33 1.34 -5.92 14.28
CA ALA A 33 1.94 -5.99 12.95
C ALA A 33 1.31 -4.99 11.97
N ALA A 34 -0.02 -4.84 11.96
CA ALA A 34 -0.71 -3.88 11.12
C ALA A 34 -0.39 -2.44 11.52
N LEU A 35 -0.32 -2.13 12.82
CA LEU A 35 0.12 -0.84 13.32
C LEU A 35 1.54 -0.53 12.85
N PHE A 36 2.46 -1.48 13.01
CA PHE A 36 3.84 -1.31 12.58
C PHE A 36 3.94 -1.07 11.07
N SER A 37 3.18 -1.83 10.26
CA SER A 37 3.13 -1.61 8.82
C SER A 37 2.65 -0.21 8.44
N ASN A 38 1.59 0.30 9.09
CA ASN A 38 1.11 1.66 8.84
C ASN A 38 2.13 2.72 9.27
N ILE A 39 2.77 2.55 10.44
CA ILE A 39 3.83 3.45 10.90
C ILE A 39 4.99 3.51 9.92
N VAL A 40 5.41 2.37 9.35
CA VAL A 40 6.48 2.34 8.35
C VAL A 40 6.06 3.07 7.07
N VAL A 41 4.87 2.80 6.54
CA VAL A 41 4.39 3.42 5.30
C VAL A 41 4.21 4.94 5.46
N ASP A 42 3.51 5.37 6.51
CA ASP A 42 3.29 6.79 6.79
C ASP A 42 4.59 7.49 7.19
N GLY A 43 5.48 6.79 7.90
CA GLY A 43 6.78 7.28 8.29
C GLY A 43 7.68 7.60 7.09
N ILE A 44 7.68 6.76 6.06
CA ILE A 44 8.41 7.01 4.81
C ILE A 44 7.86 8.25 4.11
N ALA A 45 6.53 8.38 3.99
CA ALA A 45 5.90 9.53 3.36
C ALA A 45 6.21 10.85 4.10
N PHE A 46 6.19 10.84 5.43
CA PHE A 46 6.50 12.03 6.24
C PHE A 46 7.99 12.39 6.24
N SER A 47 8.87 11.38 6.28
CA SER A 47 10.32 11.57 6.21
C SER A 47 10.74 12.21 4.89
N PHE A 48 10.05 11.88 3.79
CA PHE A 48 10.28 12.50 2.50
C PHE A 48 10.02 14.01 2.53
N GLY A 49 8.91 14.44 3.13
CA GLY A 49 8.54 15.85 3.22
C GLY A 49 9.45 16.68 4.14
N THR A 50 9.93 16.11 5.24
CA THR A 50 10.68 16.86 6.27
C THR A 50 12.19 16.84 6.07
N SER A 51 12.76 15.71 5.66
CA SER A 51 14.22 15.50 5.65
C SER A 51 14.80 15.40 4.24
N LEU A 52 14.10 14.74 3.31
CA LEU A 52 14.59 14.55 1.94
C LEU A 52 14.33 15.78 1.06
N LEU A 53 13.19 16.46 1.22
CA LEU A 53 12.84 17.65 0.44
C LEU A 53 13.90 18.77 0.50
N PRO A 54 14.41 19.21 1.67
CA PRO A 54 15.44 20.24 1.75
C PRO A 54 16.80 19.74 1.23
N SER A 55 17.18 18.50 1.53
CA SER A 55 18.45 17.90 1.08
C SER A 55 18.51 17.77 -0.45
N LEU A 56 17.44 17.24 -1.06
CA LEU A 56 17.32 17.12 -2.52
C LEU A 56 17.21 18.48 -3.22
N SER A 57 16.56 19.46 -2.59
CA SER A 57 16.49 20.82 -3.14
C SER A 57 17.87 21.46 -3.22
N GLN A 58 18.74 21.22 -2.24
CA GLN A 58 20.13 21.68 -2.24
C GLN A 58 21.01 20.94 -3.26
N GLU A 59 20.91 19.61 -3.34
CA GLU A 59 21.73 18.83 -4.29
C GLU A 59 21.34 19.08 -5.75
N LEU A 60 20.05 19.19 -6.03
CA LEU A 60 19.54 19.31 -7.40
C LEU A 60 19.34 20.77 -7.83
N ASN A 61 19.52 21.76 -6.93
CA ASN A 61 19.25 23.18 -7.18
C ASN A 61 17.83 23.43 -7.75
N LEU A 62 16.88 22.58 -7.38
CA LEU A 62 15.49 22.64 -7.82
C LEU A 62 14.59 23.12 -6.67
N PRO A 63 13.52 23.89 -6.97
CA PRO A 63 12.62 24.37 -5.94
C PRO A 63 11.87 23.21 -5.28
N ALA A 64 11.70 23.29 -3.96
CA ALA A 64 10.99 22.28 -3.16
C ALA A 64 9.59 21.95 -3.69
N SER A 65 8.93 22.90 -4.36
CA SER A 65 7.63 22.69 -5.03
C SER A 65 7.66 21.64 -6.13
N LYS A 66 8.77 21.51 -6.88
CA LYS A 66 8.91 20.47 -7.91
C LYS A 66 9.15 19.10 -7.29
N LEU A 67 9.85 19.03 -6.16
CA LEU A 67 10.11 17.79 -5.43
C LEU A 67 8.86 17.29 -4.68
N ALA A 68 7.99 18.21 -4.23
CA ALA A 68 6.74 17.85 -3.56
C ALA A 68 5.79 17.02 -4.46
N VAL A 69 5.89 17.18 -5.78
CA VAL A 69 5.13 16.39 -6.75
C VAL A 69 5.42 14.90 -6.64
N ILE A 70 6.65 14.50 -6.29
CA ILE A 70 7.04 13.09 -6.14
C ILE A 70 6.21 12.45 -5.02
N ASN A 71 6.11 13.12 -3.86
CA ASN A 71 5.30 12.65 -2.74
C ASN A 71 3.79 12.63 -3.08
N SER A 72 3.30 13.60 -3.86
CA SER A 72 1.91 13.61 -4.32
C SER A 72 1.60 12.43 -5.26
N VAL A 73 2.51 12.09 -6.18
CA VAL A 73 2.38 10.93 -7.07
C VAL A 73 2.39 9.64 -6.26
N GLN A 74 3.29 9.52 -5.28
CA GLN A 74 3.33 8.35 -4.39
C GLN A 74 2.00 8.13 -3.67
N LEU A 75 1.45 9.18 -3.03
CA LEU A 75 0.16 9.09 -2.33
C LEU A 75 -0.99 8.81 -3.32
N GLY A 76 -1.00 9.45 -4.49
CA GLY A 76 -2.00 9.21 -5.52
C GLY A 76 -2.02 7.75 -6.00
N THR A 77 -0.83 7.18 -6.24
CA THR A 77 -0.66 5.77 -6.59
C THR A 77 -1.14 4.86 -5.46
N TYR A 78 -0.82 5.18 -4.21
CA TYR A 78 -1.27 4.40 -3.04
C TYR A 78 -2.80 4.27 -2.99
N TYR A 79 -3.54 5.36 -3.24
CA TYR A 79 -5.00 5.34 -3.28
C TYR A 79 -5.56 4.56 -4.49
N LEU A 80 -4.91 4.66 -5.65
CA LEU A 80 -5.29 3.92 -6.86
C LEU A 80 -5.09 2.40 -6.73
N PHE A 81 -4.07 1.98 -5.99
CA PHE A 81 -3.79 0.56 -5.76
C PHE A 81 -4.74 -0.09 -4.74
N GLY A 82 -5.49 0.69 -3.95
CA GLY A 82 -6.48 0.17 -3.00
C GLY A 82 -7.43 -0.89 -3.60
N PRO A 83 -8.23 -0.57 -4.65
CA PRO A 83 -9.13 -1.54 -5.26
C PRO A 83 -8.40 -2.71 -5.95
N ILE A 84 -7.24 -2.46 -6.54
CA ILE A 84 -6.42 -3.49 -7.21
C ILE A 84 -5.91 -4.50 -6.18
N ALA A 85 -5.40 -4.01 -5.05
CA ALA A 85 -4.95 -4.85 -3.94
C ALA A 85 -6.09 -5.69 -3.38
N CYS A 86 -7.28 -5.12 -3.19
CA CYS A 86 -8.47 -5.87 -2.77
C CYS A 86 -8.80 -7.03 -3.72
N ALA A 87 -8.75 -6.79 -5.04
CA ALA A 87 -9.03 -7.81 -6.04
C ALA A 87 -7.99 -8.95 -6.02
N ILE A 88 -6.70 -8.60 -5.90
CA ILE A 88 -5.60 -9.59 -5.87
C ILE A 88 -5.65 -10.42 -4.58
N ILE A 89 -5.91 -9.80 -3.43
CA ILE A 89 -6.02 -10.50 -2.14
C ILE A 89 -7.17 -11.51 -2.17
N ASN A 90 -8.29 -11.17 -2.80
CA ASN A 90 -9.43 -12.09 -2.92
C ASN A 90 -9.09 -13.36 -3.73
N HIS A 91 -8.10 -13.31 -4.63
CA HIS A 91 -7.71 -14.45 -5.46
C HIS A 91 -6.49 -15.22 -4.93
N TYR A 92 -5.48 -14.53 -4.35
CA TYR A 92 -4.20 -15.13 -3.94
C TYR A 92 -4.01 -15.22 -2.42
N GLY A 93 -4.92 -14.65 -1.64
CA GLY A 93 -4.84 -14.59 -0.18
C GLY A 93 -3.86 -13.54 0.34
N PHE A 94 -3.99 -13.20 1.64
CA PHE A 94 -3.27 -12.08 2.26
C PHE A 94 -1.74 -12.29 2.36
N ARG A 95 -1.30 -13.53 2.64
CA ARG A 95 0.11 -13.84 2.92
C ARG A 95 1.01 -13.65 1.71
N ALA A 96 0.61 -14.18 0.55
CA ALA A 96 1.42 -14.09 -0.66
C ALA A 96 1.51 -12.64 -1.17
N VAL A 97 0.39 -11.92 -1.15
CA VAL A 97 0.33 -10.52 -1.60
C VAL A 97 1.21 -9.62 -0.72
N GLY A 98 1.20 -9.81 0.60
CA GLY A 98 2.07 -9.06 1.51
C GLY A 98 3.56 -9.25 1.21
N VAL A 99 4.01 -10.50 1.00
CA VAL A 99 5.41 -10.79 0.66
C VAL A 99 5.80 -10.17 -0.68
N CYS A 100 4.95 -10.29 -1.71
CA CYS A 100 5.18 -9.66 -3.00
C CYS A 100 5.31 -8.14 -2.87
N GLY A 101 4.44 -7.50 -2.08
CA GLY A 101 4.51 -6.07 -1.80
C GLY A 101 5.83 -5.65 -1.16
N CYS A 102 6.32 -6.41 -0.18
CA CYS A 102 7.62 -6.13 0.45
C CYS A 102 8.79 -6.25 -0.54
N VAL A 103 8.78 -7.25 -1.43
CA VAL A 103 9.83 -7.43 -2.44
C VAL A 103 9.82 -6.29 -3.45
N ILE A 104 8.63 -5.87 -3.91
CA ILE A 104 8.46 -4.73 -4.83
C ILE A 104 8.92 -3.42 -4.17
N ALA A 105 8.56 -3.20 -2.91
CA ALA A 105 8.99 -2.02 -2.17
C ALA A 105 10.52 -1.98 -1.99
N PHE A 106 11.13 -3.13 -1.66
CA PHE A 106 12.58 -3.24 -1.52
C PHE A 106 13.30 -2.98 -2.85
N SER A 107 12.84 -3.57 -3.95
CA SER A 107 13.45 -3.33 -5.26
C SER A 107 13.26 -1.88 -5.72
N GLY A 108 12.09 -1.28 -5.48
CA GLY A 108 11.81 0.11 -5.80
C GLY A 108 12.76 1.08 -5.08
N ILE A 109 12.93 0.92 -3.77
CA ILE A 109 13.87 1.75 -2.98
C ILE A 109 15.32 1.51 -3.40
N PHE A 110 15.70 0.25 -3.67
CA PHE A 110 17.05 -0.10 -4.10
C PHE A 110 17.41 0.56 -5.45
N VAL A 111 16.47 0.52 -6.40
CA VAL A 111 16.65 1.18 -7.70
C VAL A 111 16.63 2.71 -7.53
N ALA A 112 15.75 3.26 -6.70
CA ALA A 112 15.69 4.69 -6.42
C ALA A 112 17.02 5.22 -5.85
N SER A 113 17.73 4.42 -5.04
CA SER A 113 19.05 4.78 -4.51
C SER A 113 20.14 4.91 -5.59
N HIS A 114 19.96 4.31 -6.78
CA HIS A 114 20.93 4.36 -7.87
C HIS A 114 20.58 5.38 -8.96
N ILE A 115 19.35 5.90 -8.98
CA ILE A 115 18.86 6.81 -10.02
C ILE A 115 18.89 8.25 -9.51
N ALA A 116 19.91 9.01 -9.92
CA ALA A 116 20.11 10.41 -9.54
C ALA A 116 19.54 11.43 -10.56
N SER A 117 18.50 11.06 -11.33
CA SER A 117 17.94 11.92 -12.39
C SER A 117 16.46 12.25 -12.14
N PHE A 118 16.13 13.54 -12.05
CA PHE A 118 14.81 14.06 -11.67
C PHE A 118 13.61 13.47 -12.43
N PRO A 119 13.62 13.36 -13.78
CA PRO A 119 12.50 12.76 -14.50
C PRO A 119 12.41 11.24 -14.31
N ALA A 120 13.52 10.57 -14.01
CA ALA A 120 13.54 9.13 -13.78
C ALA A 120 13.02 8.77 -12.37
N ILE A 121 13.21 9.64 -11.38
CA ILE A 121 12.62 9.48 -10.03
C ILE A 121 11.09 9.64 -10.06
N LEU A 122 10.56 10.47 -10.97
CA LEU A 122 9.12 10.70 -11.09
C LEU A 122 8.41 9.62 -11.92
N ALA A 123 9.16 8.82 -12.67
CA ALA A 123 8.67 7.73 -13.52
C ALA A 123 8.68 6.35 -12.84
N LEU A 124 9.19 6.27 -11.61
CA LEU A 124 9.29 5.07 -10.78
C LEU A 124 8.15 5.03 -9.77
#